data_AF-A0A946NN49-F1
#
_entry.id   AF-A0A946NN49-F1
#
_cell.length_a   1.000
_cell.length_b   1.000
_cell.length_c   1.000
_cell.angle_alpha   90.00
_cell.angle_beta   90.00
_cell.angle_gamma   90.00
#
_symmetry.space_group_name_H-M   'P 1'
#
loop_
_entity.id
_entity.type
_entity.pdbx_description
1 polymer ?
#
loop_
_entity_poly.entity_id
_entity_poly.type
_entity_poly.pdbx_seq_one_letter_code
_entity_poly.pdbx_strand_id
1 'polypeptide(L)'
;MKSLASITDNDIETIKMALNDSISDMTSELKKELSPEQKNSLTNYKDKYSRVFEKLKTNGSMYALTETDLDIVAGGLNDAIELIEDNLTDDLSDEESEEILGYKNDCQRLVDLLAS
;
A
#
# COMPACT_ATOMS: atom_id res chain seq x y z
N MET A 1 -13.97 -7.62 14.92
CA MET A 1 -13.49 -8.89 14.32
C MET A 1 -13.33 -8.54 12.87
N LYS A 2 -12.09 -8.40 12.39
CA LYS A 2 -11.79 -7.90 11.04
C LYS A 2 -12.67 -8.63 10.03
N SER A 3 -13.65 -7.95 9.45
CA SER A 3 -14.60 -8.56 8.53
C SER A 3 -13.99 -8.65 7.13
N LEU A 4 -13.01 -9.54 6.97
CA LEU A 4 -12.36 -9.81 5.69
C LEU A 4 -13.33 -10.36 4.62
N ALA A 5 -14.55 -10.73 5.01
CA ALA A 5 -15.59 -11.24 4.13
C ALA A 5 -16.14 -10.20 3.13
N SER A 6 -15.95 -8.91 3.38
CA SER A 6 -16.38 -7.84 2.48
C SER A 6 -15.28 -7.38 1.51
N ILE A 7 -14.08 -7.96 1.59
CA ILE A 7 -12.98 -7.65 0.67
C ILE A 7 -13.21 -8.41 -0.64
N THR A 8 -13.26 -7.65 -1.73
CA THR A 8 -13.49 -8.11 -3.11
C THR A 8 -12.18 -8.30 -3.88
N ASP A 9 -12.23 -8.92 -5.06
CA ASP A 9 -11.03 -9.05 -5.90
C ASP A 9 -10.46 -7.68 -6.32
N ASN A 10 -11.33 -6.68 -6.56
CA ASN A 10 -10.89 -5.32 -6.85
C ASN A 10 -10.15 -4.71 -5.66
N ASP A 11 -10.61 -4.96 -4.43
CA ASP A 11 -9.91 -4.51 -3.22
C ASP A 11 -8.50 -5.13 -3.12
N ILE A 12 -8.35 -6.39 -3.54
CA ILE A 12 -7.05 -7.07 -3.58
C ILE A 12 -6.13 -6.44 -4.63
N GLU A 13 -6.66 -6.00 -5.77
CA GLU A 13 -5.89 -5.21 -6.73
C GLU A 13 -5.46 -3.87 -6.14
N THR A 14 -6.37 -3.13 -5.48
CA THR A 14 -6.05 -1.87 -4.78
C THR A 14 -4.94 -2.07 -3.74
N ILE A 15 -5.02 -3.12 -2.93
CA ILE A 15 -3.97 -3.46 -1.95
C ILE A 15 -2.63 -3.74 -2.64
N LYS A 16 -2.64 -4.50 -3.73
CA LYS A 16 -1.42 -4.81 -4.48
C LYS A 16 -0.81 -3.55 -5.10
N MET A 17 -1.63 -2.65 -5.64
CA MET A 17 -1.17 -1.35 -6.14
C MET A 17 -0.49 -0.55 -5.03
N ALA A 18 -1.16 -0.38 -3.88
CA ALA A 18 -0.63 0.39 -2.75
C ALA A 18 0.69 -0.19 -2.23
N LEU A 19 0.78 -1.51 -2.05
CA LEU A 19 2.04 -2.16 -1.65
C LEU A 19 3.14 -1.95 -2.69
N ASN A 20 2.82 -2.02 -3.98
CA ASN A 20 3.78 -1.82 -5.05
C ASN A 20 4.26 -0.37 -5.14
N ASP A 21 3.39 0.60 -4.88
CA ASP A 21 3.74 2.01 -4.80
C ASP A 21 4.77 2.26 -3.70
N SER A 22 4.53 1.77 -2.47
CA SER A 22 5.51 1.84 -1.38
C SER A 22 6.84 1.14 -1.73
N ILE A 23 6.78 -0.04 -2.38
CA ILE A 23 8.01 -0.75 -2.81
C ILE A 23 8.79 0.07 -3.84
N SER A 24 8.09 0.72 -4.78
CA SER A 24 8.69 1.56 -5.81
C SER A 24 9.35 2.81 -5.20
N ASP A 25 8.66 3.46 -4.27
CA ASP A 25 9.16 4.61 -3.51
C ASP A 25 10.42 4.25 -2.73
N MET A 26 10.35 3.22 -1.88
CA MET A 26 11.51 2.73 -1.11
C MET A 26 12.68 2.33 -2.03
N THR A 27 12.39 1.76 -3.21
CA THR A 27 13.44 1.43 -4.20
C THR A 27 14.11 2.67 -4.78
N SER A 28 13.36 3.75 -4.95
CA SER A 28 13.88 5.03 -5.42
C SER A 28 14.70 5.72 -4.34
N GLU A 29 14.23 5.71 -3.08
CA GLU A 29 14.96 6.23 -1.92
C GLU A 29 16.30 5.49 -1.69
N LEU A 30 16.33 4.16 -1.86
CA LEU A 30 17.55 3.35 -1.74
C LEU A 30 18.65 3.70 -2.75
N LYS A 31 18.35 4.44 -3.82
CA LYS A 31 19.34 4.94 -4.80
C LYS A 31 20.03 6.21 -4.34
N LYS A 32 19.49 6.90 -3.33
CA LYS A 32 20.09 8.12 -2.76
C LYS A 32 21.26 7.77 -1.84
N GLU A 33 22.05 8.78 -1.48
CA GLU A 33 23.10 8.64 -0.49
C GLU A 33 22.46 8.55 0.91
N LEU A 34 22.55 7.37 1.54
CA LEU A 34 21.99 7.07 2.85
C LEU A 34 23.09 6.51 3.76
N SER A 35 22.96 6.75 5.07
CA SER A 35 23.79 6.04 6.04
C SER A 35 23.56 4.52 5.98
N PRO A 36 24.53 3.69 6.37
CA PRO A 36 24.36 2.24 6.43
C PRO A 36 23.14 1.81 7.25
N GLU A 37 22.86 2.49 8.36
CA GLU A 37 21.72 2.21 9.25
C GLU A 37 20.39 2.50 8.57
N GLN A 38 20.27 3.65 7.88
CA GLN A 38 19.08 4.00 7.11
C GLN A 38 18.85 3.01 5.97
N LYS A 39 19.91 2.66 5.23
CA LYS A 39 19.83 1.71 4.11
C LYS A 39 19.39 0.33 4.56
N ASN A 40 19.93 -0.16 5.68
CA ASN A 40 19.54 -1.46 6.24
C ASN A 40 18.08 -1.46 6.71
N SER A 41 17.64 -0.42 7.42
CA SER A 41 16.24 -0.30 7.84
C SER A 41 15.29 -0.26 6.65
N LEU A 42 15.59 0.57 5.65
CA LEU A 42 14.74 0.72 4.46
C LEU A 42 14.67 -0.57 3.63
N THR A 43 15.79 -1.28 3.50
CA THR A 43 15.82 -2.61 2.83
C THR A 43 14.92 -3.59 3.60
N ASN A 44 15.03 -3.64 4.93
CA ASN A 44 14.20 -4.54 5.74
C ASN A 44 12.70 -4.23 5.64
N TYR A 45 12.31 -2.96 5.57
CA TYR A 45 10.91 -2.57 5.35
C TYR A 45 10.42 -2.98 3.96
N LYS A 46 11.20 -2.66 2.92
CA LYS A 46 10.90 -3.06 1.54
C LYS A 46 10.72 -4.57 1.40
N ASP A 47 11.57 -5.36 2.04
CA ASP A 47 11.49 -6.82 1.99
C ASP A 47 10.18 -7.36 2.61
N LYS A 48 9.70 -6.74 3.70
CA LYS A 48 8.42 -7.09 4.32
C LYS A 48 7.25 -6.82 3.37
N TYR A 49 7.22 -5.63 2.76
CA TYR A 49 6.17 -5.24 1.81
C TYR A 49 6.19 -6.16 0.59
N SER A 50 7.37 -6.39 0.02
CA SER A 50 7.58 -7.27 -1.14
C SER A 50 7.07 -8.69 -0.86
N ARG A 51 7.33 -9.21 0.35
CA ARG A 51 6.83 -10.54 0.76
C ARG A 51 5.31 -10.61 0.80
N VAL A 52 4.64 -9.59 1.32
CA VAL A 52 3.17 -9.55 1.40
C VAL A 52 2.56 -9.39 0.00
N PHE A 53 3.14 -8.52 -0.83
CA PHE A 53 2.75 -8.37 -2.22
C PHE A 53 2.83 -9.69 -3.00
N GLU A 54 3.94 -10.43 -2.89
CA GLU A 54 4.08 -11.73 -3.56
C GLU A 54 3.14 -12.81 -3.02
N LYS A 55 2.81 -12.78 -1.72
CA LYS A 55 1.77 -13.64 -1.15
C LYS A 55 0.42 -13.37 -1.81
N LEU A 56 0.03 -12.10 -1.94
CA LEU A 56 -1.25 -11.70 -2.57
C LEU A 56 -1.28 -11.98 -4.08
N LYS A 57 -0.15 -11.89 -4.79
CA LYS A 57 -0.06 -12.33 -6.18
C LYS A 57 -0.24 -13.84 -6.34
N THR A 58 0.31 -14.62 -5.41
CA THR A 58 0.22 -16.07 -5.44
C THR A 58 -1.17 -16.56 -4.98
N ASN A 59 -1.74 -15.89 -3.98
CA ASN A 59 -3.04 -16.17 -3.41
C ASN A 59 -3.73 -14.84 -3.07
N GLY A 60 -4.70 -14.44 -3.88
CA GLY A 60 -5.45 -13.19 -3.72
C GLY A 60 -6.40 -13.15 -2.52
N SER A 61 -6.25 -14.03 -1.53
CA SER A 61 -7.10 -14.05 -0.34
C SER A 61 -6.41 -13.43 0.87
N MET A 62 -7.06 -12.45 1.49
CA MET A 62 -6.61 -11.85 2.76
C MET A 62 -6.54 -12.86 3.92
N TYR A 63 -7.30 -13.96 3.85
CA TYR A 63 -7.25 -15.02 4.85
C TYR A 63 -5.93 -15.83 4.83
N ALA A 64 -5.15 -15.72 3.76
CA ALA A 64 -3.83 -16.33 3.67
C ALA A 64 -2.73 -15.51 4.37
N LEU A 65 -3.07 -14.30 4.83
CA LEU A 65 -2.15 -13.38 5.48
C LEU A 65 -2.16 -13.55 7.01
N THR A 66 -0.98 -13.43 7.62
CA THR A 66 -0.86 -13.35 9.08
C THR A 66 -1.27 -11.98 9.58
N GLU A 67 -1.50 -11.82 10.89
CA GLU A 67 -1.79 -10.51 11.49
C GLU A 67 -0.70 -9.47 11.17
N THR A 68 0.57 -9.86 11.27
CA THR A 68 1.69 -9.00 10.87
C THR A 68 1.68 -8.66 9.38
N ASP A 69 1.24 -9.58 8.51
CA ASP A 69 1.10 -9.25 7.09
C ASP A 69 -0.08 -8.29 6.85
N LEU A 70 -1.17 -8.41 7.62
CA LEU A 70 -2.30 -7.46 7.58
C LEU A 70 -1.89 -6.06 8.07
N ASP A 71 -0.99 -5.96 9.05
CA ASP A 71 -0.42 -4.69 9.49
C ASP A 71 0.41 -4.04 8.38
N ILE A 72 1.14 -4.84 7.59
CA ILE A 72 1.89 -4.37 6.42
C ILE A 72 0.93 -3.92 5.30
N VAL A 73 -0.18 -4.62 5.09
CA VAL A 73 -1.22 -4.15 4.15
C VAL A 73 -1.77 -2.80 4.59
N ALA A 74 -2.13 -2.64 5.86
CA ALA A 74 -2.60 -1.37 6.38
C ALA A 74 -1.53 -0.27 6.26
N GLY A 75 -0.26 -0.61 6.48
CA GLY A 75 0.87 0.29 6.23
C GLY A 75 0.92 0.78 4.79
N GLY A 76 0.96 -0.13 3.81
CA GLY A 76 1.00 0.24 2.39
C GLY A 76 -0.20 1.05 1.90
N LEU A 77 -1.40 0.76 2.41
CA LEU A 77 -2.59 1.55 2.10
C LEU A 77 -2.48 2.99 2.66
N ASN A 78 -1.96 3.16 3.87
CA ASN A 78 -1.72 4.49 4.45
C ASN A 78 -0.61 5.24 3.71
N ASP A 79 0.48 4.56 3.35
CA ASP A 79 1.57 5.16 2.57
C ASP A 79 1.03 5.68 1.22
N ALA A 80 0.16 4.91 0.55
CA ALA A 80 -0.46 5.35 -0.71
C ALA A 80 -1.36 6.59 -0.52
N ILE A 81 -2.11 6.66 0.59
CA ILE A 81 -2.93 7.84 0.92
C ILE A 81 -2.03 9.07 1.13
N GLU A 82 -0.96 8.93 1.92
CA GLU A 82 -0.01 10.01 2.19
C GLU A 82 0.68 10.48 0.90
N LEU A 83 1.13 9.54 0.05
CA LEU A 83 1.71 9.86 -1.25
C LEU A 83 0.75 10.65 -2.15
N ILE A 84 -0.54 10.32 -2.15
CA ILE A 84 -1.54 11.08 -2.91
C ILE A 84 -1.73 12.47 -2.31
N GLU A 85 -1.86 12.57 -0.98
CA GLU A 85 -2.04 13.86 -0.30
C GLU A 85 -0.86 14.81 -0.50
N ASP A 86 0.36 14.29 -0.51
CA ASP A 86 1.58 15.07 -0.72
C ASP A 86 1.77 15.53 -2.17
N ASN A 87 1.21 14.80 -3.13
CA ASN A 87 1.37 15.06 -4.57
C ASN A 87 0.10 15.59 -5.25
N LEU A 88 -1.00 15.81 -4.51
CA LEU A 88 -2.23 16.35 -5.08
C LEU A 88 -2.05 17.84 -5.40
N THR A 89 -2.28 18.19 -6.66
CA THR A 89 -2.08 19.54 -7.20
C THR A 89 -3.32 20.04 -7.95
N ASP A 90 -3.50 21.37 -8.01
CA ASP A 90 -4.65 22.01 -8.66
C ASP A 90 -4.57 22.03 -10.20
N ASP A 91 -3.52 21.48 -10.81
CA ASP A 91 -3.29 21.45 -12.25
C ASP A 91 -3.75 20.15 -12.94
N LEU A 92 -4.35 19.23 -12.17
CA LEU A 92 -4.96 18.00 -12.69
C LEU A 92 -6.27 18.32 -13.45
N SER A 93 -6.55 17.56 -14.49
CA SER A 93 -7.88 17.55 -15.10
C SER A 93 -8.93 16.94 -14.17
N ASP A 94 -10.21 17.23 -14.42
CA ASP A 94 -11.31 16.67 -13.64
C ASP A 94 -11.29 15.12 -13.63
N GLU A 95 -10.94 14.51 -14.77
CA GLU A 95 -10.84 13.05 -14.91
C GLU A 95 -9.68 12.48 -14.08
N GLU A 96 -8.48 13.07 -14.17
CA GLU A 96 -7.31 12.65 -13.37
C GLU A 96 -7.57 12.81 -11.87
N SER A 97 -8.22 13.91 -11.48
CA SER A 97 -8.59 14.18 -10.08
C SER A 97 -9.58 13.15 -9.56
N GLU A 98 -10.61 12.80 -10.35
CA GLU A 98 -11.59 11.78 -9.98
C GLU A 98 -10.94 10.39 -9.81
N GLU A 99 -10.04 10.00 -10.70
CA GLU A 99 -9.33 8.72 -10.61
C GLU A 99 -8.42 8.66 -9.37
N ILE A 100 -7.62 9.70 -9.13
CA ILE A 100 -6.67 9.76 -8.01
C ILE A 100 -7.44 9.76 -6.68
N LEU A 101 -8.50 10.55 -6.57
CA LEU A 101 -9.35 10.58 -5.37
C LEU A 101 -10.12 9.27 -5.19
N GLY A 102 -10.55 8.63 -6.27
CA GLY A 102 -11.16 7.30 -6.25
C GLY A 102 -10.22 6.27 -5.61
N TYR A 103 -8.98 6.19 -6.10
CA TYR A 103 -7.96 5.31 -5.55
C TYR A 103 -7.69 5.60 -4.06
N LYS A 104 -7.52 6.87 -3.69
CA LYS A 104 -7.35 7.28 -2.28
C LYS A 104 -8.53 6.82 -1.41
N ASN A 105 -9.75 7.01 -1.87
CA ASN A 105 -10.96 6.64 -1.14
C ASN A 105 -11.07 5.12 -0.95
N ASP A 106 -10.69 4.33 -1.96
CA ASP A 106 -10.63 2.88 -1.84
C ASP A 106 -9.56 2.44 -0.83
N CYS A 107 -8.37 3.07 -0.84
CA CYS A 107 -7.35 2.82 0.17
C CYS A 107 -7.86 3.12 1.59
N GLN A 108 -8.52 4.26 1.79
CA GLN A 108 -9.07 4.65 3.10
C GLN A 108 -10.12 3.65 3.58
N ARG A 109 -11.07 3.27 2.71
CA ARG A 109 -12.09 2.27 3.04
C ARG A 109 -11.47 0.94 3.47
N LEU A 110 -10.37 0.53 2.84
CA LEU A 110 -9.68 -0.71 3.17
C LEU A 110 -8.95 -0.64 4.51
N VAL A 111 -8.32 0.50 4.83
CA VAL A 111 -7.73 0.74 6.16
C VAL A 111 -8.81 0.63 7.24
N ASP A 112 -9.96 1.26 7.05
CA ASP A 112 -11.07 1.24 8.01
C ASP A 112 -11.59 -0.19 8.25
N LEU A 113 -11.69 -1.00 7.19
CA LEU A 113 -12.06 -2.41 7.30
C LEU A 113 -11.03 -3.22 8.09
N LEU A 114 -9.74 -2.97 7.88
CA LEU A 114 -8.66 -3.67 8.57
C LEU A 114 -8.50 -3.28 10.04
N ALA A 115 -9.00 -2.10 10.43
CA ALA A 115 -8.99 -1.61 11.81
C ALA A 115 -10.16 -2.15 12.68
N SER A 116 -11.15 -2.84 12.08
CA SER A 116 -12.42 -3.27 12.71
C SER A 116 -12.45 -4.66 13.40
#